data_AF-A0A0R3DS56-F1
#
_entry.id   AF-A0A0R3DS56-F1
#
_cell.length_a   1.000
_cell.length_b   1.000
_cell.length_c   1.000
_cell.angle_alpha   90.00
_cell.angle_beta   90.00
_cell.angle_gamma   90.00
#
_symmetry.space_group_name_H-M   'P 1'
#
loop_
_entity.id
_entity.type
_entity.pdbx_description
1 polymer ?
#
loop_
_entity_poly.entity_id
_entity_poly.type
_entity_poly.pdbx_seq_one_letter_code
_entity_poly.pdbx_strand_id
1 'polypeptide(L)' 'MKNLNFAAELHLKLGAPATGTVESLRLLRAFLKLAPRQRFEVIKLIEDLVTDETLPDHPLS' A
#
# COMPACT_ATOMS: atom_id res chain seq x y z
N MET A 1 6.04 1.83 -37.58
CA MET A 1 6.86 1.58 -36.37
C MET A 1 5.97 1.83 -35.16
N LYS A 2 5.75 0.83 -34.31
CA LYS A 2 4.71 0.87 -33.27
C LYS A 2 5.06 1.94 -32.23
N ASN A 3 4.20 2.94 -32.04
CA ASN A 3 4.24 3.87 -30.91
C ASN A 3 4.07 3.04 -29.64
N LEU A 4 5.19 2.56 -29.08
CA LEU A 4 5.17 1.82 -27.83
C LEU A 4 4.83 2.85 -26.74
N ASN A 5 3.63 2.73 -26.18
CA ASN A 5 3.18 3.58 -25.08
C ASN A 5 4.24 3.56 -23.98
N PHE A 6 4.54 4.71 -23.37
CA PHE A 6 5.56 4.85 -22.30
C PHE A 6 5.39 3.78 -21.22
N ALA A 7 4.15 3.42 -20.88
CA ALA A 7 3.84 2.34 -19.95
C ALA A 7 4.41 0.96 -20.38
N ALA A 8 4.41 0.65 -21.69
CA ALA A 8 4.94 -0.59 -22.23
C ALA A 8 6.48 -0.62 -22.26
N GLU A 9 7.12 0.53 -22.52
CA GLU A 9 8.58 0.65 -22.44
C GLU A 9 9.06 0.51 -20.98
N LEU A 10 8.33 1.10 -20.04
CA LEU A 10 8.62 1.01 -18.61
C LEU A 10 8.47 -0.43 -18.09
N HIS A 11 7.43 -1.14 -18.53
CA HIS A 11 7.18 -2.54 -18.18
C HIS A 11 8.26 -3.49 -18.75
N LEU A 12 8.80 -3.19 -19.93
CA LEU A 12 9.93 -3.93 -20.50
C LEU A 12 11.24 -3.69 -19.74
N LYS A 13 11.48 -2.47 -19.24
CA LYS A 13 12.72 -2.12 -18.52
C LYS A 13 12.73 -2.56 -17.06
N LEU A 14 11.58 -2.46 -16.37
CA LEU A 14 11.46 -2.72 -14.94
C LEU A 14 10.88 -4.11 -14.64
N GLY A 15 10.47 -4.84 -15.67
CA GLY A 15 9.71 -6.09 -15.53
C GLY A 15 8.26 -5.86 -15.11
N ALA A 16 7.52 -6.96 -14.95
CA ALA A 16 6.21 -6.91 -14.35
C ALA A 16 6.35 -6.70 -12.84
N PRO A 17 5.81 -5.62 -12.26
CA PRO A 17 5.79 -5.46 -10.82
C PRO A 17 5.11 -6.70 -10.20
N ALA A 18 5.71 -7.24 -9.14
CA ALA A 18 5.08 -8.32 -8.39
C ALA A 18 3.65 -7.89 -8.01
N THR A 19 2.71 -8.84 -8.01
CA THR A 19 1.29 -8.57 -7.75
C THR A 19 1.09 -7.75 -6.47
N GLY A 20 1.86 -8.07 -5.42
CA GLY A 20 1.87 -7.29 -4.17
C GLY A 20 2.32 -5.83 -4.36
N THR A 21 3.34 -5.56 -5.18
CA THR A 21 3.78 -4.19 -5.49
C THR A 21 2.68 -3.40 -6.21
N VAL A 22 1.95 -4.02 -7.14
CA VAL A 22 0.83 -3.36 -7.85
C VAL A 22 -0.30 -3.01 -6.88
N GLU A 23 -0.60 -3.92 -5.95
CA GLU A 23 -1.63 -3.72 -4.93
C GLU A 23 -1.23 -2.60 -3.96
N SER A 24 0.01 -2.59 -3.47
CA SER A 24 0.52 -1.51 -2.62
C SER A 24 0.47 -0.14 -3.32
N LEU A 25 0.82 -0.08 -4.61
CA LEU A 25 0.74 1.16 -5.39
C LEU A 25 -0.70 1.62 -5.61
N ARG A 26 -1.65 0.70 -5.80
CA ARG A 26 -3.08 1.04 -5.89
C ARG A 26 -3.59 1.62 -4.58
N LEU A 27 -3.23 1.00 -3.45
CA LEU A 27 -3.58 1.48 -2.11
C LEU A 27 -3.01 2.88 -1.86
N LEU A 28 -1.71 3.09 -2.15
CA LEU A 28 -1.08 4.40 -2.04
C LEU A 28 -1.79 5.45 -2.91
N ARG A 29 -2.10 5.11 -4.17
CA ARG A 29 -2.82 6.03 -5.06
C ARG A 29 -4.20 6.39 -4.55
N ALA A 30 -4.93 5.43 -3.96
CA ALA A 30 -6.23 5.68 -3.35
C ALA A 30 -6.10 6.57 -2.10
N PHE A 31 -5.11 6.29 -1.25
CA PHE A 31 -4.83 7.07 -0.04
C PHE A 31 -4.52 8.53 -0.34
N LEU A 32 -3.72 8.80 -1.39
CA LEU A 32 -3.40 10.17 -1.81
C LEU A 32 -4.63 10.96 -2.30
N LYS A 33 -5.72 10.30 -2.69
CA LYS A 33 -6.98 10.98 -3.08
C LYS A 33 -7.88 11.34 -1.90
N LEU A 34 -7.62 10.79 -0.71
CA LEU A 34 -8.42 11.07 0.47
C LEU A 34 -8.22 12.51 0.95
N ALA A 35 -9.26 13.10 1.53
CA ALA A 35 -9.18 14.38 2.20
C ALA A 35 -8.31 14.26 3.48
N PRO A 36 -7.70 15.36 3.98
CA PRO A 36 -6.81 15.31 5.15
C PRO A 36 -7.42 14.59 6.36
N ARG A 37 -8.71 14.82 6.65
CA ARG A 37 -9.43 14.18 7.76
C ARG A 37 -9.55 12.66 7.59
N GLN A 38 -9.88 12.19 6.38
CA GLN A 38 -10.01 10.76 6.08
C GLN A 38 -8.66 10.04 6.15
N ARG A 39 -7.56 10.71 5.76
CA ARG A 39 -6.21 10.14 5.90
C ARG A 39 -5.86 9.87 7.35
N PHE A 40 -6.20 10.81 8.24
CA PHE A 40 -5.96 10.66 9.67
C PHE A 40 -6.72 9.45 10.25
N GLU A 41 -7.99 9.28 9.87
CA GLU A 41 -8.81 8.14 10.31
C GLU A 41 -8.22 6.80 9.84
N VAL A 42 -7.75 6.72 8.59
CA VAL A 42 -7.12 5.51 8.04
C VAL A 42 -5.77 5.21 8.73
N ILE A 43 -4.94 6.23 8.96
CA ILE A 43 -3.67 6.06 9.67
C ILE A 43 -3.92 5.52 11.08
N LYS A 44 -4.85 6.15 11.81
CA LYS A 44 -5.19 5.75 13.17
C LYS A 44 -5.68 4.29 13.23
N LEU A 45 -6.54 3.89 12.30
CA LEU A 45 -7.01 2.50 12.22
C LEU A 45 -5.85 1.50 12.05
N ILE A 46 -4.86 1.85 11.23
CA ILE A 46 -3.67 1.01 11.02
C ILE A 46 -2.80 0.98 12.28
N GLU A 47 -2.59 2.12 12.93
CA GLU A 47 -1.82 2.21 14.18
C GLU A 47 -2.46 1.39 15.31
N ASP A 48 -3.79 1.47 15.44
CA ASP A 48 -4.56 0.72 16.43
C ASP A 48 -4.42 -0.80 16.18
N LEU A 49 -4.50 -1.25 14.92
CA LEU A 49 -4.31 -2.66 14.54
C LEU A 49 -2.89 -3.17 14.84
N VAL A 50 -1.86 -2.36 14.57
CA VAL A 50 -0.47 -2.73 14.88
C VAL A 50 -0.24 -2.82 16.39
N THR A 51 -0.94 -1.99 17.16
CA THR A 51 -0.83 -2.00 18.62
C THR A 51 -1.54 -3.22 19.23
N ASP A 52 -2.68 -3.64 18.66
CA ASP A 52 -3.44 -4.80 19.14
C ASP A 52 -2.67 -6.12 18.99
N GLU A 53 -1.86 -6.27 17.93
CA GLU A 53 -0.98 -7.44 17.75
C GLU A 53 0.22 -7.48 18.71
N THR A 54 0.43 -6.45 19.55
CA THR A 54 1.54 -6.41 20.53
C THR A 54 1.14 -6.83 21.96
N LEU A 55 -0.09 -7.29 22.20
CA LEU A 55 -0.44 -7.91 23.47
C LEU A 55 0.35 -9.23 23.65
N PRO A 56 1.18 -9.38 24.69
CA PRO A 56 2.01 -10.56 24.84
C PRO A 56 1.15 -11.79 25.18
N ASP A 57 1.38 -12.87 24.44
CA ASP A 57 0.96 -14.24 24.75
C ASP A 57 1.63 -14.73 26.05
N HIS A 58 1.29 -14.20 27.22
CA HIS A 58 1.38 -14.96 28.47
C HIS A 58 0.73 -14.23 29.66
N PRO A 59 -0.22 -14.86 30.37
CA PRO A 59 -0.45 -14.49 31.75
C PRO A 59 0.78 -14.94 32.56
N LEU A 60 1.46 -13.99 33.21
CA LEU A 60 2.44 -14.31 34.25
C LEU A 60 1.68 -14.94 35.41
N SER A 61 1.75 -16.27 35.47
CA SER A 61 1.25 -17.12 36.55
C SER A 61 2.07 -16.99 37.83
#